data_AF-A0A517YE40-F1
#
_entry.id   AF-A0A517YE40-F1
#
_cell.length_a   1.000
_cell.length_b   1.000
_cell.length_c   1.000
_cell.angle_alpha   90.00
_cell.angle_beta   90.00
_cell.angle_gamma   90.00
#
_symmetry.space_group_name_H-M   'P 1'
#
loop_
_entity.id
_entity.type
_entity.pdbx_description
1 polymer ?
#
loop_
_entity_poly.entity_id
_entity_poly.type
_entity_poly.pdbx_seq_one_letter_code
_entity_poly.pdbx_strand_id
1 'polypeptide(L)'
;MYVLPNQVENTVAYHRLDLQACAMNCQELAHKIETMQPGAETKDVARLCLLLANATNNVDVLRDERKLTATWREMGLRLQAATDQHAAMTEELESLAKADPRKFTPEQIWVLIRAIKVQSQILQLYVGDPLVEA
;
A
#
# COMPACT_ATOMS: atom_id res chain seq x y z
N MET A 1 -42.40 21.89 -37.60
CA MET A 1 -42.27 20.72 -36.70
C MET A 1 -40.84 20.22 -36.86
N TYR A 2 -39.90 20.73 -36.05
CA TYR A 2 -38.53 20.24 -36.01
C TYR A 2 -38.21 19.93 -34.55
N VAL A 3 -38.13 18.64 -34.26
CA VAL A 3 -37.60 18.11 -33.01
C VAL A 3 -36.08 18.20 -33.12
N LEU A 4 -35.43 18.88 -32.18
CA LEU A 4 -33.97 18.82 -32.00
C LEU A 4 -33.67 17.77 -30.91
N PRO A 5 -33.13 16.59 -31.27
CA PRO A 5 -32.64 15.63 -30.29
C PRO A 5 -31.17 15.95 -30.02
N ASN A 6 -30.87 16.73 -28.98
CA ASN A 6 -29.47 16.87 -28.52
C ASN A 6 -29.29 17.43 -27.09
N GLN A 7 -30.33 17.36 -26.26
CA GLN A 7 -30.26 17.89 -24.88
C GLN A 7 -30.01 16.81 -23.82
N VAL A 8 -29.91 15.53 -24.20
CA VAL A 8 -29.73 14.42 -23.25
C VAL A 8 -28.26 13.98 -23.17
N GLU A 9 -27.50 14.02 -24.26
CA GLU A 9 -26.09 13.58 -24.27
C GLU A 9 -25.15 14.54 -23.54
N ASN A 10 -25.42 15.85 -23.57
CA ASN A 10 -24.59 16.84 -22.87
C ASN A 10 -24.70 16.71 -21.35
N THR A 11 -25.88 16.40 -20.80
CA THR A 11 -26.11 16.32 -19.35
C THR A 11 -25.33 15.15 -18.71
N VAL A 12 -25.12 14.06 -19.45
CA VAL A 12 -24.35 12.89 -18.97
C VAL A 12 -22.83 13.18 -19.02
N ALA A 13 -22.38 13.98 -19.99
CA ALA A 13 -20.97 14.37 -20.10
C ALA A 13 -20.54 15.32 -18.98
N TYR A 14 -21.37 16.31 -18.63
CA TYR A 14 -21.09 17.23 -17.51
C TYR A 14 -21.08 16.52 -16.16
N HIS A 15 -22.01 15.58 -15.93
CA HIS A 15 -22.02 14.81 -14.68
C HIS A 15 -20.78 13.90 -14.52
N ARG A 16 -20.22 13.38 -15.63
CA ARG A 16 -19.04 12.52 -15.62
C ARG A 16 -17.73 13.30 -15.42
N LEU A 17 -17.68 14.56 -15.87
CA LEU A 17 -16.51 15.44 -15.70
C LEU A 17 -16.39 15.97 -14.26
N ASP A 18 -17.50 16.27 -13.58
CA ASP A 18 -17.48 16.73 -12.18
C ASP A 18 -17.17 15.62 -11.16
N LEU A 19 -17.56 14.37 -11.44
CA LEU A 19 -17.22 13.21 -10.60
C LEU A 19 -15.71 12.89 -10.62
N GLN A 20 -15.03 13.18 -11.74
CA GLN A 20 -13.61 12.91 -11.91
C GLN A 20 -12.71 14.00 -11.28
N ALA A 21 -13.27 15.19 -11.01
CA ALA A 21 -12.58 16.28 -10.30
C ALA A 21 -12.60 16.14 -8.77
N CYS A 22 -13.51 15.32 -8.21
CA CYS A 22 -13.64 15.15 -6.76
C CYS A 22 -12.65 14.11 -6.21
N ALA A 23 -12.38 13.05 -6.98
CA ALA A 23 -11.49 11.97 -6.57
C ALA A 23 -10.03 12.44 -6.51
N MET A 24 -9.45 12.36 -5.32
CA MET A 24 -8.05 12.65 -5.05
C MET A 24 -7.16 11.78 -5.93
N ASN A 25 -6.40 12.43 -6.82
CA ASN A 25 -5.47 11.75 -7.69
C ASN A 25 -4.09 11.57 -7.02
N CYS A 26 -3.25 10.73 -7.63
CA CYS A 26 -1.92 10.42 -7.11
C CYS A 26 -1.02 11.67 -6.99
N GLN A 27 -1.18 12.65 -7.89
CA GLN A 27 -0.39 13.89 -7.88
C GLN A 27 -0.71 14.76 -6.66
N GLU A 28 -2.00 14.87 -6.31
CA GLU A 28 -2.45 15.58 -5.11
C GLU A 28 -1.96 14.89 -3.82
N LEU A 29 -1.95 13.56 -3.81
CA LEU A 29 -1.41 12.79 -2.68
C LEU A 29 0.09 13.01 -2.52
N ALA A 30 0.84 12.93 -3.62
CA ALA A 30 2.29 13.18 -3.63
C ALA A 30 2.61 14.57 -3.09
N HIS A 31 1.89 15.60 -3.55
CA HIS A 31 2.11 16.98 -3.10
C HIS A 31 1.85 17.16 -1.59
N LYS A 32 0.80 16.52 -1.06
CA LYS A 32 0.52 16.53 0.39
C LYS A 32 1.64 15.85 1.18
N ILE A 33 2.17 14.72 0.69
CA ILE A 33 3.28 14.01 1.33
C ILE A 33 4.55 14.86 1.32
N GLU A 34 4.89 15.49 0.19
CA GLU A 34 6.05 16.39 0.07
C GLU A 34 5.95 17.59 1.02
N THR A 35 4.74 18.09 1.26
CA THR A 35 4.49 19.15 2.24
C THR A 35 4.72 18.68 3.68
N MET A 36 4.31 17.44 3.99
CA MET A 36 4.53 16.83 5.31
C MET A 36 5.98 16.45 5.57
N GLN A 37 6.72 16.03 4.54
CA GLN A 37 8.12 15.65 4.61
C GLN A 37 8.94 16.38 3.53
N PRO A 38 9.30 17.64 3.79
CA PRO A 38 10.15 18.39 2.86
C PRO A 38 11.49 17.68 2.64
N GLY A 39 11.87 17.51 1.37
CA GLY A 39 13.13 16.87 0.99
C GLY A 39 13.09 15.34 0.89
N ALA A 40 11.90 14.72 0.96
CA ALA A 40 11.75 13.31 0.63
C ALA A 40 12.22 13.02 -0.81
N GLU A 41 12.92 11.90 -1.02
CA GLU A 41 13.29 11.48 -2.38
C GLU A 41 12.04 11.03 -3.14
N THR A 42 12.04 11.19 -4.47
CA THR A 42 10.91 10.82 -5.34
C THR A 42 10.46 9.36 -5.15
N LYS A 43 11.42 8.45 -4.93
CA LYS A 43 11.12 7.03 -4.68
C LYS A 43 10.35 6.82 -3.37
N ASP A 44 10.63 7.64 -2.36
CA ASP A 44 10.00 7.54 -1.05
C ASP A 44 8.60 8.14 -1.09
N VAL A 45 8.42 9.26 -1.80
CA VAL A 45 7.09 9.85 -2.07
C VAL A 45 6.21 8.84 -2.82
N ALA A 46 6.71 8.23 -3.89
CA ALA A 46 5.96 7.22 -4.65
C ALA A 46 5.58 6.00 -3.80
N ARG A 47 6.51 5.50 -2.98
CA ARG A 47 6.26 4.41 -2.04
C ARG A 47 5.17 4.78 -1.04
N LEU A 48 5.22 5.98 -0.46
CA LEU A 48 4.23 6.45 0.50
C LEU A 48 2.85 6.64 -0.15
N CYS A 49 2.78 7.16 -1.37
CA CYS A 49 1.52 7.21 -2.13
C CYS A 49 0.87 5.84 -2.23
N LEU A 50 1.64 4.81 -2.61
CA LEU A 50 1.15 3.44 -2.73
C LEU A 50 0.69 2.87 -1.39
N LEU A 51 1.51 3.02 -0.34
CA LEU A 51 1.17 2.51 1.00
C LEU A 51 -0.11 3.14 1.55
N LEU A 52 -0.25 4.47 1.40
CA LEU A 52 -1.42 5.20 1.86
C LEU A 52 -2.66 4.85 1.05
N ALA A 53 -2.53 4.68 -0.27
CA ALA A 53 -3.62 4.24 -1.13
C ALA A 53 -4.08 2.81 -0.78
N ASN A 54 -3.15 1.89 -0.49
CA ASN A 54 -3.47 0.52 -0.08
C ASN A 54 -4.10 0.45 1.32
N ALA A 55 -3.84 1.44 2.19
CA ALA A 55 -4.36 1.48 3.55
C ALA A 55 -5.83 1.94 3.66
N THR A 56 -6.40 2.46 2.58
CA THR A 56 -7.77 2.99 2.56
C THR A 56 -8.53 2.52 1.32
N ASN A 57 -9.79 2.16 1.50
CA ASN A 57 -10.67 1.83 0.38
C ASN A 57 -11.13 3.08 -0.40
N ASN A 58 -10.91 4.27 0.16
CA ASN A 58 -11.23 5.54 -0.50
C ASN A 58 -10.11 6.56 -0.22
N VAL A 59 -9.37 6.93 -1.26
CA VAL A 59 -8.24 7.88 -1.18
C VAL A 59 -8.72 9.30 -0.81
N ASP A 60 -9.97 9.66 -1.09
CA ASP A 60 -10.51 11.00 -0.77
C ASP A 60 -10.50 11.30 0.73
N VAL A 61 -10.56 10.27 1.57
CA VAL A 61 -10.49 10.46 3.03
C VAL A 61 -9.14 11.05 3.47
N LEU A 62 -8.10 10.90 2.65
CA LEU A 62 -6.76 11.42 2.91
C LEU A 62 -6.63 12.91 2.53
N ARG A 63 -7.67 13.54 1.98
CA ARG A 63 -7.72 15.01 1.86
C ARG A 63 -7.72 15.68 3.24
N ASP A 64 -8.34 15.04 4.24
CA ASP A 64 -8.30 15.44 5.64
C ASP A 64 -6.90 15.18 6.21
N GLU A 65 -6.22 16.26 6.58
CA GLU A 65 -4.86 16.24 7.10
C GLU A 65 -4.70 15.38 8.37
N ARG A 66 -5.74 15.33 9.23
CA ARG A 66 -5.72 14.50 10.43
C ARG A 66 -5.74 13.03 10.07
N LYS A 67 -6.59 12.64 9.12
CA LYS A 67 -6.66 11.27 8.63
C LYS A 67 -5.39 10.88 7.91
N LEU A 68 -4.88 11.74 7.02
CA LEU A 68 -3.62 11.53 6.33
C LEU A 68 -2.47 11.31 7.32
N THR A 69 -2.33 12.16 8.33
CA THR A 69 -1.29 12.04 9.35
C THR A 69 -1.44 10.76 10.16
N ALA A 70 -2.68 10.37 10.51
CA ALA A 70 -2.94 9.14 11.26
C ALA A 70 -2.59 7.90 10.44
N THR A 71 -3.10 7.81 9.20
CA THR A 71 -2.81 6.70 8.28
C THR A 71 -1.33 6.61 7.96
N TRP A 72 -0.65 7.75 7.78
CA TRP A 72 0.80 7.80 7.57
C TRP A 72 1.59 7.22 8.74
N ARG A 73 1.28 7.65 9.98
CA ARG A 73 1.94 7.11 11.18
C ARG A 73 1.70 5.61 11.33
N GLU A 74 0.47 5.17 11.10
CA GLU A 74 0.11 3.76 11.16
C GLU A 74 0.90 2.94 10.13
N MET A 75 0.95 3.39 8.87
CA MET A 75 1.68 2.68 7.82
C MET A 75 3.19 2.68 8.08
N GLY A 76 3.74 3.77 8.62
CA GLY A 76 5.14 3.83 9.05
C GLY A 76 5.46 2.78 10.13
N LEU A 77 4.60 2.65 11.15
CA LEU A 77 4.75 1.63 12.18
C LEU A 77 4.63 0.21 11.62
N ARG A 78 3.67 -0.05 10.73
CA ARG A 78 3.50 -1.37 10.09
C ARG A 78 4.71 -1.74 9.23
N LEU A 79 5.22 -0.79 8.45
CA LEU A 79 6.40 -1.02 7.60
C LEU A 79 7.65 -1.28 8.44
N GLN A 80 7.85 -0.53 9.52
CA GLN A 80 8.96 -0.76 10.44
C GLN A 80 8.87 -2.16 11.06
N ALA A 81 7.69 -2.54 11.58
CA ALA A 81 7.49 -3.86 12.17
C ALA A 81 7.73 -5.00 11.17
N ALA A 82 7.26 -4.86 9.92
CA ALA A 82 7.50 -5.85 8.87
C ALA A 82 8.99 -5.95 8.50
N THR A 83 9.70 -4.82 8.50
CA THR A 83 11.16 -4.78 8.25
C THR A 83 11.94 -5.44 9.38
N ASP A 84 11.58 -5.16 10.63
CA ASP A 84 12.22 -5.77 11.80
C ASP A 84 12.00 -7.29 11.83
N GLN A 85 10.78 -7.74 11.52
CA GLN A 85 10.46 -9.18 11.40
C GLN A 85 11.25 -9.83 10.26
N HIS A 86 11.39 -9.15 9.12
CA HIS A 86 12.19 -9.65 8.01
C HIS A 86 13.67 -9.78 8.38
N ALA A 87 14.23 -8.79 9.08
CA ALA A 87 15.62 -8.83 9.55
C ALA A 87 15.87 -9.99 10.51
N ALA A 88 15.01 -10.15 11.52
CA ALA A 88 15.11 -11.27 12.47
C ALA A 88 14.96 -12.64 11.77
N MET A 89 14.04 -12.74 10.80
CA MET A 89 13.87 -13.96 10.02
C MET A 89 15.09 -14.29 9.15
N THR A 90 15.73 -13.27 8.57
CA THR A 90 16.94 -13.45 7.78
C THR A 90 18.06 -14.04 8.64
N GLU A 91 18.22 -13.56 9.87
CA GLU A 91 19.18 -14.08 10.84
C GLU A 91 18.87 -15.55 11.24
N GLU A 92 17.61 -15.89 11.50
CA GLU A 92 17.18 -17.27 11.76
C GLU A 92 17.50 -18.20 10.59
N LEU A 93 17.25 -17.76 9.35
CA LEU A 93 17.54 -18.53 8.14
C LEU A 93 19.04 -18.70 7.91
N GLU A 94 19.85 -17.68 8.16
CA GLU A 94 21.31 -17.79 8.06
C GLU A 94 21.88 -18.78 9.10
N SER A 95 21.36 -18.75 10.33
CA SER A 95 21.71 -19.72 11.36
C SER A 95 21.31 -21.14 10.94
N LEU A 96 20.15 -21.29 10.31
CA LEU A 96 19.67 -22.57 9.79
C LEU A 96 20.50 -23.07 8.60
N ALA A 97 20.89 -22.20 7.68
CA ALA A 97 21.71 -22.53 6.52
C ALA A 97 23.14 -22.98 6.91
N LYS A 98 23.63 -22.56 8.07
CA LYS A 98 24.89 -23.01 8.67
C LYS A 98 24.77 -24.38 9.36
N ALA A 99 23.55 -24.87 9.62
CA ALA A 99 23.32 -26.18 10.21
C ALA A 99 23.39 -27.31 9.16
N ASP A 100 23.74 -28.53 9.58
CA ASP A 100 23.83 -29.70 8.69
C ASP A 100 22.43 -30.05 8.10
N PRO A 101 22.22 -29.92 6.77
CA PRO A 101 20.92 -30.15 6.14
C PRO A 101 20.37 -31.57 6.31
N ARG A 102 21.23 -32.54 6.65
CA ARG A 102 20.84 -33.95 6.78
C ARG A 102 20.17 -34.27 8.11
N LYS A 103 20.06 -33.30 9.03
CA LYS A 103 19.47 -33.48 10.36
C LYS A 103 18.46 -32.38 10.70
N PHE A 104 17.65 -31.95 9.73
CA PHE A 104 16.59 -30.98 10.06
C PHE A 104 15.64 -31.55 11.11
N THR A 105 15.63 -30.92 12.28
CA THR A 105 14.71 -31.26 13.36
C THR A 105 13.32 -30.68 13.05
N PRO A 106 12.24 -31.18 13.69
CA PRO A 106 10.91 -30.61 13.54
C PRO A 106 10.83 -29.09 13.78
N GLU A 107 11.65 -28.56 14.68
CA GLU A 107 11.76 -27.12 14.97
C GLU A 107 12.31 -26.34 13.77
N GLN A 108 13.26 -26.92 13.05
CA GLN A 108 13.87 -26.32 11.87
C GLN A 108 12.90 -26.27 10.67
N ILE A 109 11.99 -27.24 10.56
CA ILE A 109 10.89 -27.21 9.58
C ILE A 109 9.91 -26.08 9.90
N TRP A 110 9.60 -25.85 11.19
CA TRP A 110 8.75 -24.73 11.61
C TRP A 110 9.37 -23.36 11.32
N VAL A 111 10.70 -23.22 11.43
CA VAL A 111 11.42 -22.01 11.01
C VAL A 111 11.23 -21.75 9.51
N LEU A 112 11.36 -22.78 8.66
CA LEU A 112 11.14 -22.63 7.22
C LEU A 112 9.69 -22.23 6.87
N ILE A 113 8.69 -22.84 7.52
CA ILE A 113 7.27 -22.47 7.32
C ILE A 113 7.01 -21.03 7.79
N ARG A 114 7.59 -20.62 8.92
CA ARG A 114 7.47 -19.24 9.42
C ARG A 114 8.16 -18.25 8.48
N ALA A 115 9.30 -18.62 7.91
CA ALA A 115 10.03 -17.80 6.96
C ALA A 115 9.21 -17.45 5.72
N ILE A 116 8.54 -18.45 5.13
CA ILE A 116 7.63 -18.25 3.98
C ILE A 116 6.52 -17.25 4.34
N LYS A 117 5.95 -17.35 5.56
CA LYS A 117 4.91 -16.43 6.03
C LYS A 117 5.43 -15.01 6.25
N VAL A 118 6.60 -14.84 6.84
CA VAL A 118 7.18 -13.50 7.09
C VAL A 118 7.56 -12.82 5.78
N GLN A 119 8.10 -13.56 4.81
CA GLN A 119 8.42 -13.00 3.48
C GLN A 119 7.18 -12.47 2.74
N SER A 120 5.99 -13.06 2.96
CA SER A 120 4.75 -12.53 2.36
C SER A 120 4.27 -11.19 2.94
N GLN A 121 4.66 -10.83 4.17
CA GLN A 121 4.11 -9.67 4.88
C GLN A 121 4.60 -8.33 4.32
N ILE A 122 5.88 -8.22 3.95
CA ILE A 122 6.39 -7.01 3.28
C ILE A 122 5.71 -6.85 1.92
N LEU A 123 5.54 -7.93 1.17
CA LEU A 123 4.94 -7.88 -0.16
C LEU A 123 3.47 -7.42 -0.12
N GLN A 124 2.71 -7.85 0.89
CA GLN A 124 1.31 -7.43 1.09
C GLN A 124 1.16 -5.91 1.28
N LEU A 125 2.14 -5.23 1.89
CA LEU A 125 2.10 -3.77 2.03
C LEU A 125 2.14 -3.06 0.65
N TYR A 126 2.86 -3.62 -0.32
CA TYR A 126 3.00 -3.05 -1.66
C TYR A 126 1.91 -3.49 -2.63
N VAL A 127 1.47 -4.75 -2.54
CA VAL A 127 0.46 -5.33 -3.44
C VAL A 127 -0.97 -4.95 -3.01
N GLY A 128 -1.16 -4.53 -1.76
CA GLY A 128 -2.48 -4.40 -1.15
C GLY A 128 -3.00 -5.76 -0.67
N ASP A 129 -4.19 -5.78 -0.07
CA ASP A 129 -4.84 -7.06 0.24
C ASP A 129 -5.03 -7.82 -1.08
N PRO A 130 -4.50 -9.06 -1.20
CA PRO A 130 -4.73 -9.83 -2.40
C PRO A 130 -6.23 -10.12 -2.44
N LEU A 131 -6.90 -9.69 -3.52
CA LEU A 131 -8.21 -10.20 -3.92
C LEU A 131 -8.06 -11.69 -4.26
N VAL A 132 -7.86 -12.53 -3.25
CA VAL A 132 -8.16 -13.96 -3.36
C VAL A 132 -9.63 -14.09 -2.98
N GLU A 133 -10.50 -13.73 -3.93
CA GLU A 133 -11.87 -14.21 -3.92
C GLU A 133 -11.92 -15.57 -4.64
N ALA A 134 -12.28 -16.58 -3.85
CA ALA A 134 -12.87 -17.89 -4.17
C ALA A 134 -12.29 -18.72 -5.34
#